data_AF-A0A9W4WRZ1-F1
#
_entry.id   AF-A0A9W4WRZ1-F1
#
_cell.length_a   1.000
_cell.length_b   1.000
_cell.length_c   1.000
_cell.angle_alpha   90.00
_cell.angle_beta   90.00
_cell.angle_gamma   90.00
#
_symmetry.space_group_name_H-M   'P 1'
#
loop_
_entity.id
_entity.type
_entity.pdbx_description
1 polymer ?
#
loop_
_entity_poly.entity_id
_entity_poly.type
_entity_poly.pdbx_seq_one_letter_code
_entity_poly.pdbx_strand_id
1 'polypeptide(L)'
;CIIADANKNQTIGLGKFLHERYSSMSIEEHLMHIYKICIVHYHRNINKLKNVSEKIKNIMKSIPTLKTQDEVNNIIDIIKNCKSKVTRDWLTDKNTPWVLSAISSAFTKIDFEIWNTSRNNTNVNKSAHHNINLDRTSLSLLAAIKKAEEFDNRE
;
A
#
# COMPACT_ATOMS: atom_id res chain seq x y z
N CYS A 1 2.18 -11.77 -4.23
CA CYS A 1 2.09 -10.45 -3.56
C CYS A 1 2.59 -9.37 -4.50
N ILE A 2 1.80 -8.32 -4.73
CA ILE A 2 2.11 -7.12 -5.51
C ILE A 2 2.45 -6.01 -4.52
N ILE A 3 3.58 -5.34 -4.72
CA ILE A 3 4.01 -4.22 -3.89
C ILE A 3 3.96 -2.93 -4.71
N ALA A 4 3.18 -1.94 -4.25
CA ALA A 4 3.03 -0.68 -4.95
C ALA A 4 2.99 0.51 -3.99
N ASP A 5 2.99 1.72 -4.56
CA ASP A 5 2.59 2.92 -3.84
C ASP A 5 1.08 2.88 -3.57
N ALA A 6 0.65 3.47 -2.45
CA ALA A 6 -0.74 3.42 -1.98
C ALA A 6 -1.72 4.28 -2.83
N ASN A 7 -1.61 4.24 -4.16
CA ASN A 7 -2.53 4.91 -5.07
C ASN A 7 -3.88 4.18 -5.08
N LYS A 8 -4.90 4.81 -4.48
CA LYS A 8 -6.23 4.25 -4.34
C LYS A 8 -6.87 3.87 -5.68
N ASN A 9 -6.78 4.73 -6.69
CA ASN A 9 -7.45 4.50 -7.97
C ASN A 9 -6.87 3.31 -8.73
N GLN A 10 -5.54 3.22 -8.77
CA GLN A 10 -4.86 2.09 -9.42
C GLN A 10 -5.14 0.78 -8.69
N THR A 11 -5.12 0.81 -7.35
CA THR A 11 -5.35 -0.39 -6.53
C THR A 11 -6.79 -0.88 -6.64
N ILE A 12 -7.78 0.02 -6.60
CA ILE A 12 -9.18 -0.35 -6.85
C ILE A 12 -9.39 -0.83 -8.28
N GLY A 13 -8.70 -0.25 -9.27
CA GLY A 13 -8.70 -0.74 -10.65
C GLY A 13 -8.22 -2.19 -10.77
N LEU A 14 -7.13 -2.54 -10.07
CA LEU A 14 -6.64 -3.92 -9.97
C LEU A 14 -7.69 -4.84 -9.32
N GLY A 15 -8.29 -4.43 -8.21
CA GLY A 15 -9.33 -5.22 -7.54
C GLY A 15 -10.56 -5.45 -8.42
N LYS A 16 -10.98 -4.45 -9.20
CA LYS A 16 -12.07 -4.58 -10.20
C LYS A 16 -11.74 -5.60 -11.28
N PHE A 17 -10.54 -5.48 -11.88
CA PHE A 17 -10.06 -6.42 -12.90
C PHE A 17 -10.05 -7.87 -12.42
N LEU A 18 -9.69 -8.09 -11.15
CA LEU A 18 -9.69 -9.41 -10.51
C LEU A 18 -11.11 -9.89 -10.22
N HIS A 19 -11.98 -9.01 -9.72
CA HIS A 19 -13.37 -9.34 -9.45
C HIS A 19 -14.12 -9.76 -10.73
N GLU A 20 -13.85 -9.11 -11.86
CA GLU A 20 -14.41 -9.50 -13.17
C GLU A 20 -14.03 -10.92 -13.59
N ARG A 21 -12.83 -11.39 -13.22
CA ARG A 21 -12.33 -12.74 -13.55
C ARG A 21 -12.66 -13.79 -12.49
N TYR A 22 -12.75 -13.36 -11.24
CA TYR A 22 -12.91 -14.20 -10.06
C TYR A 22 -13.96 -13.56 -9.15
N SER A 23 -15.23 -13.69 -9.53
CA SER A 23 -16.36 -13.00 -8.89
C SER A 23 -16.75 -13.56 -7.51
N SER A 24 -16.13 -14.66 -7.07
CA SER A 24 -16.37 -15.28 -5.76
C SER A 24 -15.87 -14.45 -4.57
N MET A 25 -15.01 -13.46 -4.80
CA MET A 25 -14.51 -12.53 -3.79
C MET A 25 -14.81 -11.10 -4.20
N SER A 26 -15.09 -10.24 -3.21
CA SER A 26 -15.22 -8.80 -3.44
C SER A 26 -13.91 -8.16 -3.89
N ILE A 27 -13.99 -6.94 -4.44
CA ILE A 27 -12.82 -6.12 -4.83
C ILE A 27 -11.84 -5.99 -3.65
N GLU A 28 -12.34 -5.71 -2.44
CA GLU A 28 -11.49 -5.53 -1.27
C GLU A 28 -10.84 -6.84 -0.83
N GLU A 29 -11.58 -7.94 -0.85
CA GLU A 29 -11.03 -9.25 -0.49
C GLU A 29 -9.91 -9.68 -1.44
N HIS A 30 -10.05 -9.45 -2.75
CA HIS A 30 -8.94 -9.67 -3.69
C HIS A 30 -7.69 -8.92 -3.26
N LEU A 31 -7.83 -7.63 -2.93
CA LEU A 31 -6.71 -6.79 -2.51
C LEU A 31 -6.09 -7.29 -1.20
N MET A 32 -6.89 -7.76 -0.24
CA MET A 32 -6.39 -8.31 1.03
C MET A 32 -5.51 -9.55 0.83
N HIS A 33 -5.68 -10.32 -0.25
CA HIS A 33 -4.90 -11.52 -0.54
C HIS A 33 -3.62 -11.29 -1.34
N ILE A 34 -3.47 -10.12 -1.98
CA ILE A 34 -2.38 -9.94 -2.93
C ILE A 34 -1.61 -8.63 -2.78
N TYR A 35 -2.17 -7.60 -2.14
CA TYR A 35 -1.63 -6.25 -2.21
C TYR A 35 -0.90 -5.85 -0.93
N LYS A 36 0.32 -5.31 -1.08
CA LYS A 36 1.17 -4.84 0.00
C LYS A 36 1.67 -3.42 -0.30
N ILE A 37 1.58 -2.52 0.67
CA ILE A 37 2.04 -1.15 0.51
C ILE A 37 3.56 -1.08 0.73
N CYS A 38 4.25 -0.38 -0.16
CA CYS A 38 5.66 -0.07 0.00
C CYS A 38 5.91 0.76 1.28
N ILE A 39 6.70 0.22 2.22
CA ILE A 39 6.95 0.84 3.53
C ILE A 39 7.65 2.20 3.39
N VAL A 40 8.55 2.33 2.41
CA VAL A 40 9.24 3.61 2.13
C VAL A 40 8.24 4.71 1.76
N HIS A 41 7.23 4.37 0.94
CA HIS A 41 6.18 5.32 0.57
C HIS A 41 5.24 5.61 1.73
N TYR A 42 4.88 4.58 2.50
CA TYR A 42 4.09 4.73 3.71
C TYR A 42 4.73 5.72 4.70
N HIS A 43 6.00 5.53 5.03
CA HIS A 43 6.76 6.44 5.91
C HIS A 43 6.90 7.84 5.33
N ARG A 44 7.22 7.96 4.04
CA ARG A 44 7.31 9.27 3.35
C ARG A 44 5.99 10.04 3.41
N ASN A 45 4.86 9.35 3.24
CA ASN A 45 3.54 9.98 3.30
C ASN A 45 3.19 10.44 4.73
N ILE A 46 3.57 9.68 5.76
CA ILE A 46 3.42 10.12 7.16
C ILE A 46 4.27 11.37 7.45
N ASN A 47 5.50 11.44 6.93
CA ASN A 47 6.37 12.61 7.12
C ASN A 47 5.75 13.90 6.57
N LYS A 48 4.99 13.80 5.47
CA LYS A 48 4.28 14.93 4.84
C LYS A 48 3.08 15.44 5.63
N LEU A 49 2.58 14.71 6.63
CA LEU A 49 1.46 15.16 7.45
C LEU A 49 1.87 16.41 8.24
N LYS A 50 1.14 17.50 8.03
CA LYS A 50 1.29 18.75 8.78
C LYS A 50 0.48 18.68 10.07
N ASN A 51 0.91 19.42 11.09
CA ASN A 51 0.17 19.55 12.36
C ASN A 51 -0.08 18.20 13.08
N VAL A 52 0.87 17.28 12.94
CA VAL A 52 0.93 16.00 13.68
C VAL A 52 2.29 15.93 14.35
N SER A 53 2.32 15.66 15.66
CA SER A 53 3.58 15.60 16.42
C SER A 53 4.43 14.41 15.98
N GLU A 54 5.75 14.52 16.13
CA GLU A 54 6.66 13.43 15.72
C GLU A 54 6.41 12.15 16.52
N LYS A 55 6.00 12.27 17.80
CA LYS A 55 5.55 11.12 18.61
C LYS A 55 4.43 10.35 17.93
N ILE A 56 3.40 11.03 17.43
CA ILE A 56 2.29 10.38 16.74
C ILE A 56 2.71 9.86 15.36
N LYS A 57 3.57 10.58 14.64
CA LYS A 57 4.14 10.08 13.37
C LYS A 57 4.93 8.78 13.57
N ASN A 58 5.71 8.66 14.63
CA ASN A 58 6.46 7.44 14.94
C ASN A 58 5.52 6.27 15.28
N ILE A 59 4.44 6.53 16.03
CA ILE A 59 3.38 5.57 16.30
C ILE A 59 2.68 5.11 15.01
N MET A 60 2.37 6.04 14.09
CA MET A 60 1.83 5.67 12.78
C MET A 60 2.83 4.81 11.98
N LYS A 61 4.12 5.15 11.99
CA LYS A 61 5.17 4.44 11.24
C LYS A 61 5.43 3.02 11.74
N SER A 62 5.07 2.69 12.98
CA SER A 62 5.30 1.37 13.58
C SER A 62 4.25 0.33 13.21
N ILE A 63 3.08 0.71 12.67
CA ILE A 63 2.01 -0.23 12.32
C ILE A 63 2.50 -1.44 11.48
N PRO A 64 3.35 -1.28 10.44
CA PRO A 64 3.84 -2.41 9.64
C PRO A 64 4.69 -3.43 10.40
N THR A 65 5.23 -3.07 11.57
CA THR A 65 6.11 -3.95 12.36
C THR A 65 5.34 -4.79 13.38
N LEU A 66 4.09 -4.42 13.67
CA LEU A 66 3.22 -5.11 14.63
C LEU A 66 2.76 -6.45 14.07
N LYS A 67 2.63 -7.45 14.93
CA LYS A 67 2.39 -8.84 14.52
C LYS A 67 0.99 -9.33 14.86
N THR A 68 0.35 -8.72 15.85
CA THR A 68 -0.98 -9.11 16.31
C THR A 68 -2.01 -8.04 16.00
N GLN A 69 -3.28 -8.45 15.89
CA GLN A 69 -4.39 -7.52 15.68
C GLN A 69 -4.56 -6.59 16.89
N ASP A 70 -4.35 -7.10 18.10
CA ASP A 70 -4.46 -6.32 19.34
C ASP A 70 -3.43 -5.18 19.41
N GLU A 71 -2.17 -5.44 19.05
CA GLU A 71 -1.15 -4.39 18.98
C GLU A 71 -1.54 -3.27 18.00
N VAL A 72 -2.05 -3.64 16.82
CA VAL A 72 -2.48 -2.68 15.80
C VAL A 72 -3.69 -1.89 16.28
N ASN A 73 -4.69 -2.55 16.87
CA ASN A 73 -5.88 -1.92 17.41
C ASN A 73 -5.55 -0.93 18.54
N ASN A 74 -4.65 -1.31 19.44
CA ASN A 74 -4.14 -0.43 20.50
C ASN A 74 -3.51 0.86 19.92
N ILE A 75 -2.71 0.73 18.86
CA ILE A 75 -2.09 1.87 18.18
C ILE A 75 -3.12 2.74 17.45
N ILE A 76 -4.12 2.12 16.82
CA ILE A 76 -5.26 2.81 16.20
C ILE A 76 -5.99 3.67 17.24
N ASP A 77 -6.25 3.13 18.43
CA ASP A 77 -6.92 3.85 19.52
C ASP A 77 -6.09 5.03 20.04
N ILE A 78 -4.77 4.88 20.16
CA ILE A 78 -3.86 5.97 20.52
C ILE A 78 -3.94 7.11 19.47
N ILE A 79 -3.94 6.77 18.18
CA ILE A 79 -4.05 7.75 17.09
C ILE A 79 -5.42 8.44 17.12
N LYS A 80 -6.50 7.68 17.32
CA LYS A 80 -7.88 8.19 17.42
C LYS A 80 -8.03 9.22 18.54
N ASN A 81 -7.35 9.00 19.67
CA ASN A 81 -7.38 9.90 20.83
C ASN A 81 -6.66 11.25 20.62
N CYS A 82 -5.90 11.42 19.53
CA CYS A 82 -5.25 12.68 19.21
C CYS A 82 -6.23 13.80 18.77
N LYS A 83 -7.48 13.44 18.44
CA LYS A 83 -8.60 14.36 18.12
C LYS A 83 -8.30 15.46 17.08
N SER A 84 -7.22 15.36 16.31
CA SER A 84 -6.92 16.32 15.24
C SER A 84 -7.61 15.90 13.94
N LYS A 85 -8.04 16.86 13.11
CA LYS A 85 -8.67 16.55 11.82
C LYS A 85 -7.75 15.70 10.94
N VAL A 86 -6.46 16.05 10.90
CA VAL A 86 -5.45 15.34 10.09
C VAL A 86 -5.30 13.88 10.51
N THR A 87 -5.28 13.59 11.81
CA THR A 87 -5.16 12.20 12.30
C THR A 87 -6.44 11.41 12.07
N ARG A 88 -7.62 12.02 12.22
CA ARG A 88 -8.91 11.39 11.87
C ARG A 88 -9.01 11.06 10.39
N ASP A 89 -8.72 12.01 9.51
CA ASP A 89 -8.80 11.81 8.06
C ASP A 89 -7.83 10.71 7.60
N TRP A 90 -6.61 10.70 8.15
CA TRP A 90 -5.64 9.65 7.91
C TRP A 90 -6.14 8.28 8.40
N LEU A 91 -6.72 8.22 9.59
CA LEU A 91 -7.21 6.97 10.16
C LEU A 91 -8.40 6.42 9.39
N THR A 92 -9.34 7.28 8.96
CA THR A 92 -10.47 6.88 8.10
C THR A 92 -9.98 6.21 6.82
N ASP A 93 -8.95 6.77 6.17
CA ASP A 93 -8.37 6.16 4.97
C ASP A 93 -7.68 4.82 5.28
N LYS A 94 -6.85 4.79 6.34
CA LYS A 94 -6.01 3.63 6.67
C LYS A 94 -6.76 2.47 7.30
N ASN A 95 -7.88 2.74 7.97
CA ASN A 95 -8.73 1.73 8.58
C ASN A 95 -9.70 1.08 7.58
N THR A 96 -9.62 1.44 6.30
CA THR A 96 -10.30 0.69 5.23
C THR A 96 -9.73 -0.73 5.20
N PRO A 97 -10.55 -1.81 5.18
CA PRO A 97 -10.09 -3.19 5.36
C PRO A 97 -8.91 -3.59 4.47
N TRP A 98 -9.00 -3.30 3.16
CA TRP A 98 -7.93 -3.62 2.22
C TRP A 98 -6.66 -2.78 2.46
N VAL A 99 -6.79 -1.53 2.92
CA VAL A 99 -5.64 -0.65 3.19
C VAL A 99 -4.89 -1.14 4.42
N LEU A 100 -5.62 -1.45 5.50
CA LEU A 100 -5.02 -1.98 6.72
C LEU A 100 -4.31 -3.31 6.47
N SER A 101 -4.95 -4.19 5.69
CA SER A 101 -4.40 -5.47 5.24
C SER A 101 -3.14 -5.33 4.40
N ALA A 102 -3.03 -4.23 3.64
CA ALA A 102 -1.84 -3.96 2.84
C ALA A 102 -0.68 -3.38 3.65
N ILE A 103 -0.92 -2.92 4.88
CA ILE A 103 0.08 -2.32 5.77
C ILE A 103 0.56 -3.34 6.80
N SER A 104 -0.35 -4.14 7.36
CA SER A 104 -0.09 -5.00 8.52
C SER A 104 -0.26 -6.48 8.18
N SER A 105 0.74 -7.28 8.55
CA SER A 105 0.65 -8.75 8.49
C SER A 105 -0.44 -9.32 9.37
N ALA A 106 -0.91 -8.59 10.38
CA ALA A 106 -1.97 -9.05 11.28
C ALA A 106 -3.36 -9.06 10.62
N PHE A 107 -3.54 -8.32 9.53
CA PHE A 107 -4.84 -8.18 8.83
C PHE A 107 -4.81 -8.71 7.39
N THR A 108 -3.62 -8.90 6.83
CA THR A 108 -3.49 -9.45 5.47
C THR A 108 -4.03 -10.87 5.37
N LYS A 109 -4.56 -11.21 4.20
CA LYS A 109 -4.85 -12.60 3.80
C LYS A 109 -3.75 -13.16 2.88
N ILE A 110 -2.67 -12.41 2.65
CA ILE A 110 -1.47 -12.92 1.98
C ILE A 110 -0.86 -14.00 2.88
N ASP A 111 -0.46 -15.12 2.28
CA ASP A 111 0.27 -16.18 2.98
C ASP A 111 1.49 -15.63 3.76
N PHE A 112 1.74 -16.18 4.94
CA PHE A 112 2.77 -15.66 5.85
C PHE A 112 4.18 -15.71 5.25
N GLU A 113 4.54 -16.79 4.56
CA GLU A 113 5.85 -16.91 3.92
C GLU A 113 5.97 -15.92 2.77
N ILE A 114 4.92 -15.79 1.95
CA ILE A 114 4.87 -14.80 0.87
C ILE A 114 5.00 -13.37 1.43
N TRP A 115 4.30 -13.04 2.51
CA TRP A 115 4.36 -11.71 3.12
C TRP A 115 5.78 -11.38 3.60
N ASN A 116 6.45 -12.31 4.28
CA ASN A 116 7.78 -12.08 4.86
C ASN A 116 8.90 -12.08 3.81
N THR A 117 8.80 -12.92 2.78
CA THR A 117 9.79 -12.97 1.69
C THR A 117 9.61 -11.83 0.69
N SER A 118 8.38 -11.30 0.56
CA SER A 118 8.12 -10.15 -0.31
C SER A 118 8.83 -8.88 0.16
N ARG A 119 9.49 -8.20 -0.78
CA ARG A 119 10.25 -6.97 -0.50
C ARG A 119 9.38 -5.91 0.19
N ASN A 120 9.96 -5.18 1.14
CA ASN A 120 9.28 -4.07 1.81
C ASN A 120 9.43 -2.73 1.08
N ASN A 121 10.23 -2.69 0.01
CA ASN A 121 10.50 -1.51 -0.78
C ASN A 121 10.38 -1.82 -2.27
N THR A 122 10.18 -0.75 -3.05
CA THR A 122 10.10 -0.78 -4.51
C THR A 122 11.36 -0.19 -5.14
N ASN A 123 12.54 -0.27 -4.50
CA ASN A 123 13.72 0.47 -4.95
C ASN A 123 14.10 0.17 -6.42
N VAL A 124 13.98 -1.08 -6.87
CA VAL A 124 14.21 -1.48 -8.27
C VAL A 124 13.13 -0.90 -9.21
N ASN A 125 11.85 -0.95 -8.79
CA ASN A 125 10.76 -0.38 -9.57
C ASN A 125 10.83 1.16 -9.62
N LYS A 126 11.38 1.83 -8.60
CA LYS A 126 11.54 3.29 -8.57
C LYS A 126 12.64 3.80 -9.50
N SER A 127 13.76 3.10 -9.62
CA SER A 127 14.78 3.42 -10.63
C SER A 127 14.25 3.13 -12.03
N ALA A 128 13.48 2.06 -12.23
CA ALA A 128 12.77 1.82 -13.48
C ALA A 128 11.76 2.95 -13.79
N HIS A 129 10.92 3.34 -12.83
CA HIS A 129 10.00 4.49 -12.97
C HIS A 129 10.73 5.82 -13.15
N HIS A 130 11.89 6.05 -12.52
CA HIS A 130 12.66 7.27 -12.73
C HIS A 130 13.23 7.31 -14.15
N ASN A 131 13.78 6.19 -14.64
CA ASN A 131 14.26 6.08 -16.01
C ASN A 131 13.11 6.19 -17.03
N ILE A 132 11.95 5.57 -16.76
CA ILE A 132 10.75 5.67 -17.62
C ILE A 132 10.11 7.06 -17.58
N ASN A 133 10.07 7.72 -16.41
CA ASN A 133 9.50 9.06 -16.26
C ASN A 133 10.43 10.19 -16.75
N LEU A 134 11.75 9.96 -16.81
CA LEU A 134 12.66 10.83 -17.57
C LEU A 134 12.36 10.75 -19.08
N ASP A 135 11.83 9.61 -19.55
CA ASP A 135 11.69 9.31 -20.97
C ASP A 135 10.29 9.51 -21.58
N ARG A 136 9.24 9.85 -20.81
CA ARG A 136 7.97 10.50 -21.26
C ARG A 136 6.87 10.43 -20.20
N THR A 137 6.32 11.58 -19.81
CA THR A 137 4.96 11.66 -19.24
C THR A 137 3.91 11.55 -20.36
N SER A 138 2.77 10.88 -20.10
CA SER A 138 1.57 10.68 -20.97
C SER A 138 1.52 9.47 -21.93
N LEU A 139 1.68 8.25 -21.40
CA LEU A 139 1.26 7.03 -22.10
C LEU A 139 -0.09 6.52 -21.58
N SER A 140 -0.92 5.98 -22.47
CA SER A 140 -2.15 5.27 -22.09
C SER A 140 -1.80 3.97 -21.35
N LEU A 141 -2.72 3.48 -20.50
CA LEU A 141 -2.50 2.29 -19.67
C LEU A 141 -2.03 1.07 -20.49
N LEU A 142 -2.60 0.87 -21.68
CA LEU A 142 -2.22 -0.19 -22.60
C LEU A 142 -0.78 -0.03 -23.13
N ALA A 143 -0.36 1.20 -23.44
CA ALA A 143 0.99 1.48 -23.91
C ALA A 143 2.03 1.29 -22.79
N ALA A 144 1.66 1.60 -21.55
CA ALA A 144 2.51 1.32 -20.39
C ALA A 144 2.68 -0.19 -20.14
N ILE A 145 1.60 -0.99 -20.27
CA ILE A 145 1.64 -2.45 -20.13
C ILE A 145 2.52 -3.09 -21.20
N LYS A 146 2.33 -2.72 -22.48
CA LYS A 146 3.16 -3.25 -23.59
C LYS A 146 4.64 -2.88 -23.45
N LYS A 147 4.94 -1.66 -23.00
CA LYS A 147 6.34 -1.25 -22.76
C LYS A 147 6.97 -1.99 -21.58
N ALA A 148 6.20 -2.27 -20.53
CA ALA A 148 6.69 -3.07 -19.41
C ALA A 148 7.01 -4.50 -19.87
N GLU A 149 6.13 -5.12 -20.66
CA GLU A 149 6.36 -6.42 -21.30
C GLU A 149 7.62 -6.41 -22.19
N GLU A 150 7.80 -5.39 -23.03
CA GLU A 150 9.02 -5.23 -23.84
C GLU A 150 10.29 -5.02 -23.01
N PHE A 151 10.19 -4.42 -21.82
CA PHE A 151 11.32 -4.23 -20.93
C PHE A 151 11.68 -5.54 -20.22
N ASP A 152 10.69 -6.26 -19.71
CA ASP A 152 10.86 -7.56 -19.07
C ASP A 152 11.44 -8.61 -20.03
N ASN A 153 11.13 -8.50 -21.34
CA ASN A 153 11.70 -9.37 -22.38
C ASN A 153 13.14 -8.99 -22.81
N ARG A 154 13.69 -7.87 -22.32
CA ARG A 154 15.05 -7.40 -22.64
C ARG A 154 16.08 -7.67 -21.53
N GLU A 155 15.63 -8.10 -20.35
CA GLU A 155 16.50 -8.68 -19.30
C GLU A 155 16.54 -10.21 -19.41
#